data_AF-A0A7V3PTL2-F1
#
_entry.id   AF-A0A7V3PTL2-F1
#
_cell.length_a   1.000
_cell.length_b   1.000
_cell.length_c   1.000
_cell.angle_alpha   90.00
_cell.angle_beta   90.00
_cell.angle_gamma   90.00
#
_symmetry.space_group_name_H-M   'P 1'
#
loop_
_entity.id
_entity.type
_entity.pdbx_description
1 polymer ?
#
loop_
_entity_poly.entity_id
_entity_poly.type
_entity_poly.pdbx_seq_one_letter_code
_entity_poly.pdbx_strand_id
1 'polypeptide(L)' 'MPVVYLKSGGYAVCGGYTVKEGVVKMVDVVFKETGLPAGKEKQPEAVVSLANVLYIIPGQDK' A
#
# COMPACT_ATOMS: atom_id res chain seq x y z
N MET A 1 -9.86 6.32 -3.27
CA MET A 1 -8.99 5.40 -2.50
C MET A 1 -7.60 5.42 -3.10
N PRO A 2 -6.56 5.81 -2.33
CA PRO A 2 -5.17 5.80 -2.78
C PRO A 2 -4.66 4.40 -3.15
N VAL A 3 -3.62 4.36 -4.00
CA VAL A 3 -2.94 3.13 -4.43
C VAL A 3 -1.43 3.28 -4.32
N VAL A 4 -0.77 2.35 -3.64
CA VAL A 4 0.70 2.30 -3.47
C VAL A 4 1.25 1.15 -4.30
N TYR A 5 2.05 1.44 -5.32
CA TYR A 5 2.71 0.43 -6.15
C TYR A 5 4.05 0.04 -5.55
N LEU A 6 4.32 -1.26 -5.48
CA LEU A 6 5.55 -1.82 -4.92
C LEU A 6 6.52 -2.22 -6.03
N LYS A 7 7.82 -2.10 -5.77
CA LYS A 7 8.86 -2.53 -6.73
C LYS A 7 8.87 -4.04 -6.99
N SER A 8 8.22 -4.83 -6.12
CA SER A 8 8.03 -6.26 -6.32
C SER A 8 6.98 -6.60 -7.40
N GLY A 9 6.28 -5.60 -7.95
CA GLY A 9 5.29 -5.76 -9.01
C GLY A 9 3.83 -5.72 -8.52
N GLY A 10 3.59 -5.93 -7.23
CA GLY A 10 2.26 -5.81 -6.63
C GLY A 10 1.90 -4.39 -6.19
N TYR A 11 0.69 -4.22 -5.68
CA TYR A 11 0.20 -2.92 -5.18
C TYR A 11 -0.73 -3.07 -3.98
N ALA A 12 -0.87 -2.00 -3.21
CA ALA A 12 -1.75 -1.90 -2.06
C ALA A 12 -2.80 -0.82 -2.32
N VAL A 13 -4.07 -1.18 -2.21
CA VAL A 13 -5.18 -0.22 -2.15
C VAL A 13 -5.44 0.05 -0.67
N CYS A 14 -5.52 1.31 -0.27
CA CYS A 14 -5.73 1.68 1.13
C CYS A 14 -6.82 2.74 1.28
N GLY A 15 -7.43 2.83 2.46
CA GLY A 15 -8.33 3.92 2.84
C GLY A 15 -7.58 5.25 2.98
N GLY A 16 -6.39 5.19 3.56
CA GLY A 16 -5.50 6.35 3.73
C GLY A 16 -4.04 5.93 3.90
N TYR A 17 -3.13 6.89 3.76
CA TYR A 17 -1.70 6.69 3.98
C TYR A 17 -1.01 7.94 4.52
N THR A 18 0.09 7.74 5.22
CA THR A 18 1.01 8.78 5.67
C THR A 18 2.42 8.42 5.24
N VAL A 19 3.16 9.40 4.71
CA VAL A 19 4.59 9.25 4.41
C VAL A 19 5.38 10.02 5.46
N LYS A 20 6.16 9.30 6.27
CA LYS A 20 7.00 9.90 7.31
C LYS A 20 8.18 8.98 7.61
N GLU A 21 9.34 9.54 7.97
CA GLU A 21 10.49 8.77 8.48
C GLU A 21 10.92 7.59 7.57
N GLY A 22 10.89 7.80 6.24
CA GLY A 22 11.36 6.79 5.28
C GLY A 22 10.37 5.65 5.01
N VAL A 23 9.14 5.71 5.54
CA VAL A 23 8.10 4.69 5.36
C VAL A 23 6.79 5.29 4.86
N VAL A 24 5.98 4.44 4.23
CA VAL A 24 4.57 4.65 3.95
C VAL A 24 3.79 3.78 4.93
N LYS A 25 3.04 4.41 5.83
CA LYS A 25 2.07 3.72 6.69
C LYS A 25 0.70 3.85 6.04
N MET A 26 0.03 2.72 5.83
CA MET A 26 -1.28 2.61 5.17
C MET A 26 -2.30 2.02 6.14
N VAL A 27 -3.55 2.44 6.02
CA VAL A 27 -4.69 1.90 6.79
C VAL A 27 -5.78 1.35 5.87
N ASP A 28 -6.55 0.37 6.34
CA ASP A 28 -7.58 -0.35 5.57
C ASP A 28 -7.03 -0.90 4.25
N VAL A 29 -5.99 -1.72 4.37
CA VAL A 29 -5.12 -2.12 3.26
C VAL A 29 -5.63 -3.40 2.62
N VAL A 30 -5.66 -3.40 1.29
CA VAL A 30 -5.88 -4.58 0.46
C VAL A 30 -4.72 -4.71 -0.51
N PHE A 31 -3.88 -5.71 -0.30
CA PHE A 31 -2.80 -6.05 -1.20
C PHE A 31 -3.30 -6.84 -2.41
N LYS A 32 -2.76 -6.53 -3.59
CA LYS A 32 -3.05 -7.21 -4.85
C LYS A 32 -1.74 -7.52 -5.55
N GLU A 33 -1.67 -8.67 -6.21
CA GLU A 33 -0.51 -9.11 -7.00
C GLU A 33 0.81 -9.16 -6.17
N THR A 34 0.72 -9.38 -4.86
CA THR A 34 1.87 -9.36 -3.92
C THR A 34 2.43 -10.73 -3.55
N GLY A 35 1.96 -11.83 -4.18
CA GLY A 35 2.37 -13.19 -3.81
C GLY A 35 1.97 -13.63 -2.39
N LEU A 36 1.06 -12.89 -1.74
CA LEU A 36 0.57 -13.23 -0.41
C LEU A 36 -0.30 -14.50 -0.44
N PRO A 37 -0.27 -15.34 0.61
CA PRO A 37 -1.20 -16.45 0.77
C PRO A 37 -2.65 -15.97 0.79
N ALA A 38 -3.55 -16.79 0.24
CA ALA A 38 -4.99 -16.51 0.23
C ALA A 38 -5.51 -16.23 1.66
N GLY A 39 -6.28 -15.16 1.82
CA GLY A 39 -6.83 -14.70 3.10
C GLY A 39 -5.93 -13.75 3.89
N LYS A 40 -4.72 -13.44 3.41
CA LYS A 40 -3.80 -12.46 4.02
C LYS A 40 -3.68 -11.15 3.24
N GLU A 41 -4.49 -10.97 2.21
CA GLU A 41 -4.49 -9.79 1.35
C GLU A 41 -5.04 -8.56 2.07
N LYS A 42 -5.97 -8.75 3.01
CA LYS A 42 -6.59 -7.68 3.79
C LYS A 42 -5.90 -7.51 5.14
N GLN A 43 -5.47 -6.29 5.44
CA GLN A 43 -4.81 -5.94 6.69
C GLN A 43 -5.32 -4.59 7.19
N PRO A 44 -5.54 -4.42 8.51
CA PRO A 44 -5.98 -3.15 9.06
C PRO A 44 -4.92 -2.05 8.89
N GLU A 45 -3.64 -2.42 8.95
CA GLU A 45 -2.50 -1.53 8.77
C GLU A 45 -1.37 -2.26 8.04
N ALA A 46 -0.62 -1.53 7.23
CA ALA A 46 0.66 -1.99 6.72
C ALA A 46 1.70 -0.85 6.68
N VAL A 47 2.94 -1.18 7.03
CA VAL A 47 4.08 -0.26 6.98
C VAL A 47 5.06 -0.78 5.93
N VAL A 48 5.36 0.06 4.95
CA VAL A 48 6.26 -0.28 3.83
C VAL A 48 7.38 0.74 3.76
N SER A 49 8.63 0.28 3.69
CA SER A 49 9.77 1.17 3.43
C SER A 49 9.64 1.86 2.08
N LEU A 50 9.93 3.16 2.01
CA LEU A 50 9.99 3.90 0.74
C LEU A 50 10.98 3.26 -0.26
N ALA A 51 11.99 2.53 0.22
CA ALA A 51 12.90 1.78 -0.65
C ALA A 51 12.18 0.74 -1.53
N ASN A 52 11.03 0.23 -1.07
CA ASN A 52 10.22 -0.78 -1.75
C ASN A 52 9.02 -0.20 -2.51
N VAL A 53 8.79 1.12 -2.41
CA VAL A 53 7.70 1.80 -3.12
C VAL A 53 8.20 2.27 -4.49
N LEU A 54 7.40 2.01 -5.53
CA LEU A 54 7.67 2.49 -6.88
C LEU A 54 7.07 3.89 -7.07
N TYR A 55 5.77 4.05 -6.80
CA TYR A 55 5.08 5.35 -6.74
C TYR A 55 3.74 5.20 -6.00
N ILE A 56 3.13 6.34 -5.66
CA ILE A 56 1.81 6.41 -5.02
C ILE A 56 0.87 7.18 -5.94
N ILE A 57 -0.30 6.61 -6.22
CA ILE A 57 -1.42 7.33 -6.82
C ILE A 57 -2.29 7.84 -5.67
N PRO A 58 -2.34 9.16 -5.41
CA PRO A 58 -3.22 9.70 -4.39
C PRO A 58 -4.67 9.40 -4.76
N GLY A 59 -5.52 9.21 -3.74
CA GLY A 59 -6.95 9.10 -3.98
C GLY A 59 -7.44 10.39 -4.63
N GLN A 60 -8.19 10.28 -5.73
CA GLN A 60 -8.90 11.43 -6.26
C GLN A 60 -10.07 11.73 -5.32
N ASP A 61 -10.09 12.94 -4.76
CA ASP A 61 -11.32 13.50 -4.21
C ASP A 61 -12.27 13.70 -5.40
N LYS A 62 -13.39 12.96 -5.39
CA LYS A 62 -14.54 13.26 -6.24
C LYS A 62 -15.56 14.01 -5.41
#